data_AF-A0A7C2EKF5-F1
#
_entry.id   AF-A0A7C2EKF5-F1
#
_cell.length_a   1.000
_cell.length_b   1.000
_cell.length_c   1.000
_cell.angle_alpha   90.00
_cell.angle_beta   90.00
_cell.angle_gamma   90.00
#
_symmetry.space_group_name_H-M   'P 1'
#
loop_
_entity.id
_entity.type
_entity.pdbx_description
1 polymer ?
#
loop_
_entity_poly.entity_id
_entity_poly.type
_entity_poly.pdbx_seq_one_letter_code
_entity_poly.pdbx_strand_id
1 'polypeptide(L)'
;MNNQRTRRNTSITRAVAIIALLLAAAPVCAAQSAPQVLKVEPPNWWAGHSINPVRVLVRGKNLAGARVEARGSGLRVAGPVKVNASGSYLFVDVAIAPGARPGPRSLRIITRGGSADAAFEITAPLPRRGRFQGIDRDDVLYLLMPDRFNNGDTSNDDPPGSKGLLDRSKGRYYHGGDLRGVIDKLPYLKDLGVTAIWLNPWYDNNDRLNEIEMPEGKPITDYHGYGAVDFYAVDEHFGDMEMLREMVDKAHALGIKVIQDQVANHTGPYHPWVKDAPTPTWFNGTQADHINETWQTWVLKDKYAPPEVMRPILDGWFL
;
A
#
# COMPACT_ATOMS: atom_id res chain seq x y z
N MET A 1 -81.65 54.53 -30.87
CA MET A 1 -82.54 54.50 -29.69
C MET A 1 -81.93 53.57 -28.66
N ASN A 2 -81.74 54.07 -27.44
CA ASN A 2 -81.59 53.40 -26.13
C ASN A 2 -80.71 52.13 -25.97
N ASN A 3 -79.64 52.20 -25.15
CA ASN A 3 -79.61 51.92 -23.69
C ASN A 3 -79.63 50.39 -23.44
N GLN A 4 -78.69 49.69 -22.78
CA GLN A 4 -78.07 49.91 -21.47
C GLN A 4 -76.87 48.95 -21.25
N ARG A 5 -75.90 49.44 -20.45
CA ARG A 5 -75.10 48.78 -19.38
C ARG A 5 -74.80 47.27 -19.45
N THR A 6 -73.51 46.92 -19.31
CA THR A 6 -72.97 46.35 -18.04
C THR A 6 -71.43 46.29 -18.05
N ARG A 7 -70.82 46.83 -16.98
CA ARG A 7 -69.40 46.67 -16.61
C ARG A 7 -69.23 45.40 -15.76
N ARG A 8 -68.17 44.61 -15.98
CA ARG A 8 -67.40 43.80 -14.99
C ARG A 8 -66.02 43.54 -15.63
N ASN A 9 -64.95 44.27 -15.27
CA ASN A 9 -63.97 43.98 -14.21
C ASN A 9 -63.72 42.49 -13.93
N THR A 10 -62.58 41.98 -14.42
CA THR A 10 -61.66 41.04 -13.73
C THR A 10 -60.31 41.03 -14.46
N SER A 11 -59.64 42.18 -14.51
CA SER A 11 -58.18 42.24 -14.56
C SER A 11 -57.67 41.92 -13.16
N ILE A 12 -57.13 40.72 -12.94
CA ILE A 12 -56.14 40.29 -11.91
C ILE A 12 -56.15 38.74 -11.97
N THR A 13 -55.46 38.15 -12.95
CA THR A 13 -55.10 36.70 -12.87
C THR A 13 -53.95 36.29 -13.79
N ARG A 14 -53.17 37.23 -14.34
CA ARG A 14 -52.03 36.89 -15.21
C ARG A 14 -50.69 37.51 -14.83
N ALA A 15 -50.63 38.31 -13.76
CA ALA A 15 -49.39 38.96 -13.34
C ALA A 15 -48.61 38.23 -12.22
N VAL A 16 -49.19 37.20 -11.59
CA VAL A 16 -48.53 36.48 -10.48
C VAL A 16 -47.87 35.17 -10.93
N ALA A 17 -48.22 34.64 -12.10
CA ALA A 17 -47.69 33.36 -12.58
C ALA A 17 -46.29 33.44 -13.27
N ILE A 18 -45.76 34.65 -13.51
CA ILE A 18 -44.46 34.82 -14.20
C ILE A 18 -43.33 35.23 -13.24
N ILE A 19 -43.64 35.66 -12.00
CA ILE A 19 -42.62 35.94 -10.97
C ILE A 19 -42.24 34.67 -10.18
N ALA A 20 -42.98 33.57 -10.32
CA ALA A 20 -42.67 32.29 -9.69
C ALA A 20 -41.74 31.38 -10.53
N LEU A 21 -41.33 31.80 -11.74
CA LEU A 21 -40.50 31.00 -12.66
C LEU A 21 -39.12 31.65 -12.96
N LEU A 22 -38.63 32.50 -12.05
CA LEU A 22 -37.27 33.06 -12.10
C LEU A 22 -36.52 32.91 -10.76
N LEU A 23 -36.90 31.91 -9.95
CA LEU A 23 -35.94 31.31 -9.02
C LEU A 23 -35.05 30.41 -9.87
N ALA A 24 -34.03 31.05 -10.47
CA ALA A 24 -32.92 30.37 -11.07
C ALA A 24 -32.51 29.24 -10.12
N ALA A 25 -32.56 28.01 -10.62
CA ALA A 25 -31.80 26.90 -10.05
C ALA A 25 -30.33 27.29 -10.16
N ALA A 26 -29.86 28.13 -9.24
CA ALA A 26 -28.45 28.23 -8.96
C ALA A 26 -28.03 26.79 -8.67
N PRO A 27 -27.10 26.19 -9.44
CA PRO A 27 -26.60 24.88 -9.09
C PRO A 27 -26.10 25.02 -7.66
N VAL A 28 -26.72 24.29 -6.74
CA VAL A 28 -26.18 24.13 -5.39
C VAL A 28 -24.84 23.45 -5.65
N CYS A 29 -23.78 24.26 -5.71
CA CYS A 29 -22.43 23.79 -5.83
C CYS A 29 -22.18 23.14 -4.47
N ALA A 30 -22.47 21.83 -4.37
CA ALA A 30 -22.17 21.07 -3.19
C ALA A 30 -20.70 21.32 -2.89
N ALA A 31 -20.42 21.93 -1.73
CA ALA A 31 -19.07 22.27 -1.35
C ALA A 31 -18.25 20.98 -1.37
N GLN A 32 -17.26 20.90 -2.26
CA GLN A 32 -16.42 19.73 -2.36
C GLN A 32 -15.67 19.57 -1.04
N SER A 33 -15.75 18.39 -0.42
CA SER A 33 -15.01 18.11 0.80
C SER A 33 -13.50 18.26 0.58
N ALA A 34 -12.78 18.70 1.62
CA ALA A 34 -11.33 18.80 1.58
C ALA A 34 -10.69 17.43 1.23
N PRO A 35 -9.55 17.44 0.53
CA PRO A 35 -8.82 16.21 0.29
C PRO A 35 -8.35 15.60 1.61
N GLN A 36 -8.32 14.27 1.70
CA GLN A 36 -7.75 13.54 2.82
C GLN A 36 -6.63 12.64 2.31
N VAL A 37 -5.47 12.68 2.96
CA VAL A 37 -4.37 11.73 2.73
C VAL A 37 -4.51 10.58 3.71
N LEU A 38 -4.51 9.35 3.20
CA LEU A 38 -4.57 8.12 4.00
C LEU A 38 -3.23 7.38 4.01
N LYS A 39 -2.52 7.36 2.89
CA LYS A 39 -1.19 6.70 2.78
C LYS A 39 -0.35 7.33 1.67
N VAL A 40 0.96 7.33 1.85
CA VAL A 40 1.97 7.82 0.90
C VAL A 40 3.02 6.73 0.69
N GLU A 41 3.24 6.35 -0.57
CA GLU A 41 4.09 5.21 -0.95
C GLU A 41 5.02 5.59 -2.11
N PRO A 42 6.35 5.56 -1.95
CA PRO A 42 7.06 5.41 -0.69
C PRO A 42 6.89 6.64 0.23
N PRO A 43 6.94 6.49 1.57
CA PRO A 43 6.84 7.61 2.51
C PRO A 43 8.10 8.49 2.53
N ASN A 44 9.21 7.98 2.00
CA ASN A 44 10.49 8.67 1.94
C ASN A 44 11.31 8.24 0.71
N TRP A 45 12.35 9.00 0.40
CA TRP A 45 13.35 8.62 -0.60
C TRP A 45 14.72 9.21 -0.27
N TRP A 46 15.79 8.68 -0.86
CA TRP A 46 17.15 9.04 -0.47
C TRP A 46 17.71 10.24 -1.25
N ALA A 47 18.44 11.10 -0.55
CA ALA A 47 19.26 12.12 -1.20
C ALA A 47 20.32 11.47 -2.11
N GLY A 48 20.45 11.95 -3.35
CA GLY A 48 21.43 11.45 -4.32
C GLY A 48 21.15 10.04 -4.87
N HIS A 49 19.92 9.53 -4.71
CA HIS A 49 19.54 8.22 -5.25
C HIS A 49 19.61 8.19 -6.79
N SER A 50 19.97 7.04 -7.38
CA SER A 50 20.12 6.86 -8.83
C SER A 50 18.77 6.92 -9.58
N ILE A 51 17.71 6.40 -8.96
CA ILE A 51 16.32 6.59 -9.44
C ILE A 51 15.83 7.96 -8.98
N ASN A 52 15.65 8.87 -9.94
CA ASN A 52 15.16 10.22 -9.75
C ASN A 52 14.63 10.76 -11.11
N PRO A 53 13.35 11.15 -11.24
CA PRO A 53 12.33 11.24 -10.20
C PRO A 53 11.88 9.87 -9.66
N VAL A 54 11.39 9.87 -8.42
CA VAL A 54 10.68 8.72 -7.82
C VAL A 54 9.18 8.93 -7.97
N ARG A 55 8.45 7.86 -8.31
CA ARG A 55 6.98 7.90 -8.34
C ARG A 55 6.44 7.68 -6.94
N VAL A 56 5.58 8.59 -6.50
CA VAL A 56 4.81 8.51 -5.26
C VAL A 56 3.35 8.22 -5.59
N LEU A 57 2.81 7.18 -4.97
CA LEU A 57 1.39 6.86 -4.92
C LEU A 57 0.81 7.39 -3.61
N VAL A 58 -0.24 8.19 -3.71
CA VAL A 58 -0.99 8.69 -2.55
C VAL A 58 -2.38 8.07 -2.58
N ARG A 59 -2.72 7.31 -1.53
CA ARG A 59 -4.09 6.86 -1.27
C ARG A 59 -4.81 7.89 -0.42
N GLY A 60 -6.04 8.22 -0.75
CA GLY A 60 -6.78 9.29 -0.09
C GLY A 60 -8.27 9.31 -0.38
N LYS A 61 -8.90 10.43 -0.03
CA LYS A 61 -10.30 10.74 -0.38
C LYS A 61 -10.38 12.13 -1.00
N ASN A 62 -11.37 12.35 -1.86
CA ASN A 62 -11.65 13.64 -2.49
C ASN A 62 -10.47 14.22 -3.29
N LEU A 63 -9.67 13.37 -3.94
CA LEU A 63 -8.48 13.79 -4.70
C LEU A 63 -8.82 14.25 -6.13
N ALA A 64 -10.08 14.13 -6.57
CA ALA A 64 -10.50 14.48 -7.91
C ALA A 64 -10.09 15.92 -8.29
N GLY A 65 -9.37 16.06 -9.41
CA GLY A 65 -8.87 17.35 -9.90
C GLY A 65 -7.70 17.93 -9.09
N ALA A 66 -7.04 17.12 -8.24
CA ALA A 66 -5.93 17.58 -7.43
C ALA A 66 -4.75 18.08 -8.26
N ARG A 67 -4.12 19.14 -7.73
CA ARG A 67 -2.76 19.56 -8.07
C ARG A 67 -1.86 19.28 -6.88
N VAL A 68 -0.57 19.10 -7.12
CA VAL A 68 0.41 18.86 -6.06
C VAL A 68 1.51 19.91 -6.13
N GLU A 69 1.85 20.45 -4.97
CA GLU A 69 2.99 21.34 -4.79
C GLU A 69 3.98 20.69 -3.81
N ALA A 70 5.24 20.57 -4.21
CA ALA A 70 6.28 20.14 -3.30
C ALA A 70 6.64 21.27 -2.33
N ARG A 71 6.73 20.94 -1.04
CA ARG A 71 7.07 21.88 0.04
C ARG A 71 8.37 21.45 0.72
N GLY A 72 9.25 22.44 0.91
CA GLY A 72 10.59 22.27 1.47
C GLY A 72 11.69 22.22 0.41
N SER A 73 12.91 22.61 0.80
CA SER A 73 14.03 22.81 -0.13
C SER A 73 14.49 21.51 -0.78
N GLY A 74 14.76 21.56 -2.09
CA GLY A 74 15.34 20.43 -2.82
C GLY A 74 14.34 19.35 -3.23
N LEU A 75 13.03 19.58 -3.07
CA LEU A 75 11.96 18.71 -3.58
C LEU A 75 11.16 19.45 -4.65
N ARG A 76 10.85 18.81 -5.77
CA ARG A 76 9.96 19.37 -6.80
C ARG A 76 9.07 18.29 -7.41
N VAL A 77 7.86 18.67 -7.81
CA VAL A 77 7.02 17.82 -8.66
C VAL A 77 7.63 17.77 -10.08
N ALA A 78 7.72 16.58 -10.64
CA ALA A 78 8.41 16.28 -11.89
C ALA A 78 7.47 15.61 -12.88
N GLY A 79 6.58 16.39 -13.51
CA GLY A 79 5.65 15.89 -14.52
C GLY A 79 4.18 16.03 -14.09
N PRO A 80 3.26 15.42 -14.86
CA PRO A 80 1.84 15.54 -14.59
C PRO A 80 1.43 14.73 -13.35
N VAL A 81 0.58 15.33 -12.54
CA VAL A 81 -0.16 14.61 -11.49
C VAL A 81 -1.31 13.86 -12.14
N LYS A 82 -1.41 12.55 -11.88
CA LYS A 82 -2.54 11.74 -12.35
C LYS A 82 -3.40 11.35 -11.17
N VAL A 83 -4.71 11.54 -11.27
CA VAL A 83 -5.68 11.10 -10.27
C VAL A 83 -6.59 10.07 -10.94
N ASN A 84 -6.89 8.99 -10.23
CA ASN A 84 -7.80 7.97 -10.76
C ASN A 84 -9.26 8.48 -10.81
N ALA A 85 -10.13 7.76 -11.52
CA ALA A 85 -11.49 8.21 -11.78
C ALA A 85 -12.33 8.37 -10.48
N SER A 86 -12.12 7.51 -9.48
CA SER A 86 -12.80 7.59 -8.18
C SER A 86 -12.26 8.71 -7.27
N GLY A 87 -11.12 9.32 -7.61
CA GLY A 87 -10.50 10.35 -6.78
C GLY A 87 -9.95 9.80 -5.46
N SER A 88 -9.58 8.52 -5.43
CA SER A 88 -9.03 7.82 -4.26
C SER A 88 -7.52 7.58 -4.35
N TYR A 89 -6.93 7.68 -5.54
CA TYR A 89 -5.49 7.59 -5.75
C TYR A 89 -4.95 8.73 -6.59
N LEU A 90 -3.74 9.15 -6.24
CA LEU A 90 -2.96 10.15 -6.95
C LEU A 90 -1.53 9.62 -7.19
N PHE A 91 -1.06 9.73 -8.42
CA PHE A 91 0.31 9.46 -8.83
C PHE A 91 1.04 10.78 -9.07
N VAL A 92 2.18 10.94 -8.43
CA VAL A 92 3.04 12.11 -8.61
C VAL A 92 4.49 11.69 -8.65
N ASP A 93 5.18 12.08 -9.73
CA ASP A 93 6.62 11.90 -9.83
C ASP A 93 7.29 13.08 -9.11
N VAL A 94 8.22 12.79 -8.20
CA VAL A 94 8.89 13.77 -7.34
C VAL A 94 10.39 13.68 -7.59
N ALA A 95 11.01 14.82 -7.92
CA ALA A 95 12.44 14.90 -8.10
C ALA A 95 13.13 15.53 -6.90
N ILE A 96 14.26 14.93 -6.50
CA ILE A 96 15.10 15.39 -5.41
C ILE A 96 16.35 16.05 -6.00
N ALA A 97 16.68 17.26 -5.56
CA ALA A 97 17.87 17.97 -6.02
C ALA A 97 19.15 17.25 -5.53
N PRO A 98 20.24 17.21 -6.34
CA PRO A 98 21.48 16.53 -5.95
C PRO A 98 22.09 16.99 -4.61
N GLY A 99 21.92 18.28 -4.26
CA GLY A 99 22.39 18.86 -3.01
C GLY A 99 21.34 18.96 -1.90
N ALA A 100 20.19 18.30 -2.04
CA ALA A 100 19.13 18.34 -1.03
C ALA A 100 19.61 17.72 0.28
N ARG A 101 19.46 18.45 1.39
CA ARG A 101 19.78 17.93 2.72
C ARG A 101 18.67 16.99 3.21
N PRO A 102 19.03 15.92 3.95
CA PRO A 102 18.06 15.06 4.60
C PRO A 102 17.10 15.83 5.51
N GLY A 103 15.88 15.33 5.65
CA GLY A 103 14.86 15.84 6.55
C GLY A 103 13.44 15.85 5.95
N PRO A 104 12.46 16.27 6.76
CA PRO A 104 11.05 16.21 6.40
C PRO A 104 10.71 17.18 5.27
N ARG A 105 9.79 16.77 4.41
CA ARG A 105 9.16 17.51 3.32
C ARG A 105 7.66 17.21 3.33
N SER A 106 6.92 17.90 2.47
CA SER A 106 5.54 17.53 2.22
C SER A 106 5.16 17.76 0.77
N LEU A 107 4.16 17.02 0.32
CA LEU A 107 3.47 17.21 -0.95
C LEU A 107 2.10 17.80 -0.59
N ARG A 108 1.92 19.09 -0.84
CA ARG A 108 0.64 19.76 -0.59
C ARG A 108 -0.32 19.44 -1.73
N ILE A 109 -1.37 18.70 -1.41
CA ILE A 109 -2.44 18.32 -2.34
C ILE A 109 -3.52 19.38 -2.27
N ILE A 110 -3.88 19.95 -3.42
CA ILE A 110 -4.82 21.07 -3.52
C ILE A 110 -5.95 20.68 -4.47
N THR A 111 -7.18 20.77 -4.00
CA THR A 111 -8.40 20.60 -4.80
C THR A 111 -9.29 21.83 -4.66
N ARG A 112 -10.47 21.84 -5.30
CA ARG A 112 -11.45 22.93 -5.07
C ARG A 112 -12.03 22.91 -3.66
N GLY A 113 -11.97 21.75 -2.97
CA GLY A 113 -12.47 21.57 -1.61
C GLY A 113 -11.49 21.98 -0.50
N GLY A 114 -10.25 22.35 -0.85
CA GLY A 114 -9.23 22.75 0.11
C GLY A 114 -7.87 22.12 -0.17
N SER A 115 -7.07 21.94 0.88
CA SER A 115 -5.75 21.30 0.77
C SER A 115 -5.46 20.37 1.94
N ALA A 116 -4.65 19.35 1.69
CA ALA A 116 -4.08 18.47 2.70
C ALA A 116 -2.60 18.21 2.39
N ASP A 117 -1.81 18.01 3.43
CA ASP A 117 -0.39 17.68 3.28
C ASP A 117 -0.19 16.16 3.32
N ALA A 118 0.50 15.65 2.31
CA ALA A 118 1.07 14.30 2.33
C ALA A 118 2.51 14.41 2.83
N ALA A 119 2.82 13.77 3.96
CA ALA A 119 4.18 13.72 4.50
C ALA A 119 5.11 12.98 3.55
N PHE A 120 6.33 13.48 3.39
CA PHE A 120 7.38 12.83 2.61
C PHE A 120 8.74 13.15 3.22
N GLU A 121 9.68 12.22 3.25
CA GLU A 121 11.02 12.50 3.79
C GLU A 121 12.11 12.35 2.72
N ILE A 122 13.08 13.27 2.73
CA ILE A 122 14.37 13.02 2.08
C ILE A 122 15.29 12.39 3.12
N THR A 123 15.56 11.10 3.01
CA THR A 123 16.38 10.35 3.96
C THR A 123 17.87 10.43 3.60
N ALA A 124 18.72 10.38 4.62
CA ALA A 124 20.17 10.30 4.42
C ALA A 124 20.54 8.97 3.76
N PRO A 125 21.42 8.96 2.73
CA PRO A 125 21.91 7.70 2.16
C PRO A 125 22.71 6.94 3.22
N LEU A 126 22.56 5.62 3.25
CA LEU A 126 23.36 4.77 4.11
C LEU A 126 24.80 4.65 3.59
N PRO A 127 25.82 4.50 4.47
CA PRO A 127 27.20 4.26 4.05
C PRO A 127 27.30 3.03 3.15
N ARG A 128 27.95 3.15 1.98
CA ARG A 128 28.08 2.01 1.04
C ARG A 128 29.05 0.93 1.52
N ARG A 129 30.08 1.35 2.27
CA ARG A 129 31.12 0.45 2.78
C ARG A 129 30.53 -0.43 3.89
N GLY A 130 30.59 -1.75 3.71
CA GLY A 130 30.19 -2.73 4.73
C GLY A 130 28.68 -2.97 4.91
N ARG A 131 27.80 -2.45 4.02
CA ARG A 131 26.33 -2.63 4.14
C ARG A 131 25.62 -3.23 2.91
N PHE A 132 26.26 -3.27 1.74
CA PHE A 132 25.61 -3.69 0.48
C PHE A 132 26.38 -4.79 -0.25
N GLN A 133 27.14 -5.59 0.50
CA GLN A 133 27.76 -6.79 -0.04
C GLN A 133 26.65 -7.83 -0.22
N GLY A 134 26.46 -8.31 -1.44
CA GLY A 134 25.56 -9.43 -1.69
C GLY A 134 26.04 -10.70 -0.99
N ILE A 135 25.21 -11.74 -1.01
CA ILE A 135 25.67 -13.07 -0.64
C ILE A 135 26.63 -13.62 -1.70
N ASP A 136 27.54 -14.49 -1.28
CA ASP A 136 28.46 -15.20 -2.17
C ASP A 136 28.60 -16.68 -1.74
N ARG A 137 29.57 -17.39 -2.31
CA ARG A 137 29.76 -18.83 -2.11
C ARG A 137 30.31 -19.19 -0.72
N ASP A 138 30.83 -18.21 0.01
CA ASP A 138 31.41 -18.40 1.34
C ASP A 138 30.34 -18.21 2.43
N ASP A 139 29.12 -17.81 2.07
CA ASP A 139 28.04 -17.64 3.03
C ASP A 139 27.33 -18.94 3.40
N VAL A 140 26.99 -19.06 4.69
CA VAL A 140 26.08 -20.09 5.21
C VAL A 140 24.72 -19.44 5.48
N LEU A 141 23.74 -19.80 4.64
CA LEU A 141 22.38 -19.26 4.70
C LEU A 141 21.48 -20.05 5.65
N TYR A 142 20.76 -19.35 6.51
CA TYR A 142 19.71 -19.89 7.37
C TYR A 142 18.35 -19.29 7.04
N LEU A 143 17.41 -20.12 6.58
CA LEU A 143 16.02 -19.73 6.35
C LEU A 143 15.23 -19.85 7.66
N LEU A 144 14.50 -18.80 8.03
CA LEU A 144 13.59 -18.80 9.16
C LEU A 144 12.25 -18.15 8.83
N MET A 145 11.19 -18.64 9.48
CA MET A 145 9.88 -18.01 9.49
C MET A 145 9.73 -17.27 10.83
N PRO A 146 9.59 -15.93 10.85
CA PRO A 146 9.53 -15.16 12.09
C PRO A 146 8.56 -15.77 13.11
N ASP A 147 7.31 -16.02 12.70
CA ASP A 147 6.23 -16.59 13.51
C ASP A 147 6.56 -17.94 14.20
N ARG A 148 7.51 -18.70 13.67
CA ARG A 148 7.83 -20.06 14.17
C ARG A 148 9.21 -20.17 14.78
N PHE A 149 10.04 -19.13 14.69
CA PHE A 149 11.43 -19.24 15.07
C PHE A 149 11.62 -19.08 16.58
N ASN A 150 11.22 -17.95 17.13
CA ASN A 150 11.29 -17.67 18.56
C ASN A 150 10.31 -16.54 18.91
N ASN A 151 9.52 -16.72 19.96
CA ASN A 151 8.71 -15.65 20.56
C ASN A 151 9.57 -14.92 21.59
N GLY A 152 9.93 -13.67 21.29
CA GLY A 152 10.74 -12.81 22.14
C GLY A 152 9.95 -11.69 22.82
N ASP A 153 8.76 -11.37 22.34
CA ASP A 153 7.87 -10.36 22.92
C ASP A 153 6.40 -10.78 22.89
N THR A 154 5.94 -11.46 23.94
CA THR A 154 4.54 -11.91 24.02
C THR A 154 3.51 -10.76 24.03
N SER A 155 3.92 -9.49 24.13
CA SER A 155 2.97 -8.37 24.13
C SER A 155 2.37 -8.07 22.76
N ASN A 156 3.00 -8.57 21.68
CA ASN A 156 2.50 -8.44 20.31
C ASN A 156 1.87 -9.73 19.75
N ASP A 157 1.73 -10.78 20.57
CA ASP A 157 1.11 -12.05 20.17
C ASP A 157 -0.36 -11.90 19.75
N ASP A 158 -1.11 -11.00 20.41
CA ASP A 158 -2.55 -10.76 20.17
C ASP A 158 -2.85 -9.24 20.16
N PRO A 159 -2.37 -8.51 19.14
CA PRO A 159 -2.42 -7.06 19.12
C PRO A 159 -3.86 -6.53 18.99
N PRO A 160 -4.17 -5.30 19.46
CA PRO A 160 -5.54 -4.80 19.51
C PRO A 160 -6.27 -4.73 18.16
N GLY A 161 -5.54 -4.55 17.05
CA GLY A 161 -6.09 -4.47 15.69
C GLY A 161 -6.50 -5.82 15.12
N SER A 162 -5.84 -6.91 15.56
CA SER A 162 -5.87 -8.23 14.93
C SER A 162 -6.08 -9.36 15.94
N LYS A 163 -6.95 -9.12 16.92
CA LYS A 163 -7.22 -10.07 17.99
C LYS A 163 -7.80 -11.40 17.50
N GLY A 164 -7.41 -12.47 18.18
CA GLY A 164 -7.94 -13.83 18.02
C GLY A 164 -7.26 -14.65 16.93
N LEU A 165 -6.11 -14.21 16.42
CA LEU A 165 -5.36 -14.88 15.36
C LEU A 165 -4.22 -15.78 15.90
N LEU A 166 -3.87 -15.65 17.18
CA LEU A 166 -2.90 -16.53 17.85
C LEU A 166 -3.57 -17.82 18.32
N ASP A 167 -3.07 -18.97 17.84
CA ASP A 167 -3.45 -20.29 18.35
C ASP A 167 -2.39 -21.34 17.98
N ARG A 168 -1.47 -21.61 18.91
CA ARG A 168 -0.38 -22.58 18.70
C ARG A 168 -0.87 -24.02 18.49
N SER A 169 -2.12 -24.34 18.81
CA SER A 169 -2.71 -25.66 18.51
C SER A 169 -3.14 -25.80 17.05
N LYS A 170 -3.25 -24.69 16.31
CA LYS A 170 -3.66 -24.66 14.90
C LYS A 170 -2.46 -24.31 14.02
N GLY A 171 -2.10 -25.21 13.10
CA GLY A 171 -0.91 -25.04 12.26
C GLY A 171 -0.94 -23.84 11.30
N ARG A 172 -2.12 -23.26 11.04
CA ARG A 172 -2.32 -22.11 10.14
C ARG A 172 -2.69 -20.80 10.84
N TYR A 173 -2.49 -20.75 12.15
CA TYR A 173 -2.65 -19.56 12.99
C TYR A 173 -1.26 -19.01 13.33
N TYR A 174 -1.22 -17.77 13.85
CA TYR A 174 0.00 -17.23 14.43
C TYR A 174 0.40 -18.03 15.66
N HIS A 175 1.71 -18.24 15.82
CA HIS A 175 2.33 -18.96 16.93
C HIS A 175 3.16 -18.04 17.83
N GLY A 176 3.30 -16.76 17.44
CA GLY A 176 3.84 -15.68 18.27
C GLY A 176 5.34 -15.48 18.11
N GLY A 177 5.98 -16.08 17.11
CA GLY A 177 7.38 -15.75 16.82
C GLY A 177 7.50 -14.36 16.18
N ASP A 178 8.54 -13.61 16.55
CA ASP A 178 8.61 -12.19 16.26
C ASP A 178 10.07 -11.71 16.01
N LEU A 179 10.23 -10.43 15.62
CA LEU A 179 11.55 -9.86 15.34
C LEU A 179 12.43 -9.72 16.58
N ARG A 180 11.84 -9.54 17.78
CA ARG A 180 12.60 -9.55 19.04
C ARG A 180 13.20 -10.94 19.27
N GLY A 181 12.44 -11.99 19.02
CA GLY A 181 12.89 -13.36 19.11
C GLY A 181 13.98 -13.70 18.09
N VAL A 182 13.90 -13.15 16.88
CA VAL A 182 15.00 -13.23 15.91
C VAL A 182 16.26 -12.56 16.49
N ILE A 183 16.15 -11.34 17.01
CA ILE A 183 17.25 -10.60 17.66
C ILE A 183 17.90 -11.43 18.76
N ASP A 184 17.10 -12.00 19.65
CA ASP A 184 17.56 -12.76 20.82
C ASP A 184 18.32 -14.04 20.43
N LYS A 185 18.07 -14.56 19.24
CA LYS A 185 18.70 -15.78 18.70
C LYS A 185 19.82 -15.50 17.70
N LEU A 186 20.11 -14.25 17.34
CA LEU A 186 21.28 -13.93 16.51
C LEU A 186 22.61 -14.47 17.08
N PRO A 187 22.88 -14.44 18.41
CA PRO A 187 24.09 -15.05 18.95
C PRO A 187 24.16 -16.57 18.73
N TYR A 188 23.03 -17.26 18.84
CA TYR A 188 22.93 -18.70 18.55
C TYR A 188 23.22 -18.98 17.06
N LEU A 189 22.64 -18.20 16.15
CA LEU A 189 22.89 -18.34 14.72
C LEU A 189 24.36 -18.08 14.40
N LYS A 190 24.98 -17.10 15.05
CA LYS A 190 26.41 -16.81 14.88
C LYS A 190 27.29 -17.97 15.35
N ASP A 191 26.99 -18.55 16.52
CA ASP A 191 27.72 -19.70 17.07
C ASP A 191 27.62 -20.93 16.17
N LEU A 192 26.45 -21.14 15.55
CA LEU A 192 26.23 -22.19 14.56
C LEU A 192 27.05 -21.99 13.27
N GLY A 193 27.61 -20.79 13.04
CA GLY A 193 28.39 -20.45 11.85
C GLY A 193 27.58 -19.79 10.73
N VAL A 194 26.34 -19.37 10.99
CA VAL A 194 25.50 -18.66 10.01
C VAL A 194 26.10 -17.29 9.69
N THR A 195 26.15 -16.94 8.40
CA THR A 195 26.62 -15.63 7.92
C THR A 195 25.54 -14.86 7.15
N ALA A 196 24.42 -15.50 6.83
CA ALA A 196 23.26 -14.86 6.25
C ALA A 196 21.96 -15.48 6.77
N ILE A 197 20.96 -14.65 7.05
CA ILE A 197 19.60 -15.09 7.36
C ILE A 197 18.64 -14.67 6.24
N TRP A 198 17.73 -15.57 5.88
CA TRP A 198 16.60 -15.28 5.01
C TRP A 198 15.34 -15.44 5.85
N LEU A 199 14.60 -14.34 6.01
CA LEU A 199 13.32 -14.34 6.70
C LEU A 199 12.22 -14.44 5.65
N ASN A 200 11.21 -15.28 5.89
CA ASN A 200 9.94 -15.14 5.18
C ASN A 200 9.40 -13.70 5.31
N PRO A 201 8.47 -13.27 4.42
CA PRO A 201 8.09 -11.88 4.37
C PRO A 201 7.55 -11.37 5.70
N TRP A 202 7.91 -10.14 6.06
CA TRP A 202 7.49 -9.46 7.28
C TRP A 202 6.45 -8.37 7.01
N TYR A 203 5.96 -8.26 5.77
CA TYR A 203 4.94 -7.27 5.40
C TYR A 203 3.74 -7.39 6.31
N ASP A 204 3.08 -6.26 6.54
CA ASP A 204 1.78 -6.23 7.18
C ASP A 204 0.74 -7.04 6.38
N ASN A 205 -0.01 -7.91 7.07
CA ASN A 205 -1.01 -8.82 6.52
C ASN A 205 -2.41 -8.52 7.09
N ASN A 206 -3.40 -9.34 6.77
CA ASN A 206 -4.78 -9.06 7.15
C ASN A 206 -5.04 -9.27 8.65
N ASP A 207 -5.55 -8.25 9.32
CA ASP A 207 -5.88 -8.19 10.75
C ASP A 207 -7.07 -9.10 11.18
N ARG A 208 -7.44 -10.10 10.37
CA ARG A 208 -8.53 -11.03 10.66
C ARG A 208 -8.27 -12.39 10.03
N LEU A 209 -9.15 -13.35 10.30
CA LEU A 209 -9.10 -14.62 9.60
C LEU A 209 -9.28 -14.41 8.09
N ASN A 210 -8.42 -15.07 7.32
CA ASN A 210 -8.53 -15.20 5.89
C ASN A 210 -9.59 -16.26 5.58
N GLU A 211 -10.71 -15.78 5.09
CA GLU A 211 -11.91 -16.54 4.71
C GLU A 211 -12.02 -16.68 3.18
N ILE A 212 -11.03 -16.19 2.43
CA ILE A 212 -10.96 -16.32 0.96
C ILE A 212 -10.09 -17.53 0.62
N GLU A 213 -8.90 -17.59 1.19
CA GLU A 213 -7.99 -18.74 1.09
C GLU A 213 -8.32 -19.73 2.20
N MET A 214 -9.20 -20.69 1.90
CA MET A 214 -9.67 -21.68 2.87
C MET A 214 -9.17 -23.09 2.52
N PRO A 215 -7.88 -23.40 2.74
CA PRO A 215 -7.38 -24.75 2.60
C PRO A 215 -8.16 -25.68 3.53
N GLU A 216 -8.61 -26.82 2.99
CA GLU A 216 -9.46 -27.79 3.68
C GLU A 216 -10.80 -27.19 4.18
N GLY A 217 -11.26 -26.10 3.57
CA GLY A 217 -12.53 -25.44 3.91
C GLY A 217 -12.52 -24.71 5.26
N LYS A 218 -11.34 -24.36 5.79
CA LYS A 218 -11.19 -23.66 7.07
C LYS A 218 -10.50 -22.31 6.89
N PRO A 219 -10.97 -21.25 7.56
CA PRO A 219 -10.25 -19.98 7.60
C PRO A 219 -8.86 -20.13 8.22
N ILE A 220 -7.94 -19.30 7.74
CA ILE A 220 -6.53 -19.30 8.16
C ILE A 220 -6.11 -17.91 8.63
N THR A 221 -4.88 -17.78 9.08
CA THR A 221 -4.19 -16.49 9.24
C THR A 221 -3.10 -16.38 8.18
N ASP A 222 -2.58 -15.17 8.00
CA ASP A 222 -1.50 -14.91 7.06
C ASP A 222 -0.10 -14.98 7.73
N TYR A 223 0.05 -15.82 8.77
CA TYR A 223 1.30 -16.02 9.55
C TYR A 223 2.58 -16.26 8.72
N HIS A 224 2.42 -16.70 7.46
CA HIS A 224 3.50 -16.97 6.53
C HIS A 224 4.02 -15.72 5.80
N GLY A 225 3.31 -14.58 5.88
CA GLY A 225 3.72 -13.28 5.35
C GLY A 225 3.49 -13.04 3.84
N TYR A 226 3.01 -14.03 3.10
CA TYR A 226 2.82 -13.92 1.64
C TYR A 226 1.49 -13.23 1.25
N GLY A 227 0.62 -12.93 2.21
CA GLY A 227 -0.68 -12.29 2.04
C GLY A 227 -0.67 -10.77 2.24
N ALA A 228 0.41 -10.08 1.82
CA ALA A 228 0.65 -8.69 2.16
C ALA A 228 -0.54 -7.75 1.82
N VAL A 229 -0.95 -6.94 2.79
CA VAL A 229 -1.94 -5.86 2.62
C VAL A 229 -1.29 -4.47 2.63
N ASP A 230 -0.03 -4.39 3.07
CA ASP A 230 0.78 -3.18 3.06
C ASP A 230 2.28 -3.51 2.97
N PHE A 231 2.87 -3.28 1.79
CA PHE A 231 4.29 -3.56 1.52
C PHE A 231 5.28 -2.61 2.20
N TYR A 232 4.80 -1.50 2.78
CA TYR A 232 5.63 -0.49 3.45
C TYR A 232 5.55 -0.57 4.98
N ALA A 233 4.79 -1.52 5.51
CA ALA A 233 4.64 -1.77 6.94
C ALA A 233 5.18 -3.16 7.32
N VAL A 234 5.41 -3.34 8.62
CA VAL A 234 5.74 -4.62 9.25
C VAL A 234 4.49 -5.11 9.97
N ASP A 235 4.20 -6.40 9.84
CA ASP A 235 3.08 -7.05 10.54
C ASP A 235 3.22 -6.83 12.05
N GLU A 236 2.14 -6.38 12.69
CA GLU A 236 2.14 -6.01 14.10
C GLU A 236 2.43 -7.20 15.02
N HIS A 237 2.20 -8.45 14.58
CA HIS A 237 2.58 -9.65 15.34
C HIS A 237 4.09 -9.86 15.36
N PHE A 238 4.84 -9.25 14.43
CA PHE A 238 6.30 -9.37 14.37
C PHE A 238 7.02 -8.19 15.02
N GLY A 239 6.37 -7.03 15.10
CA GLY A 239 6.92 -5.80 15.67
C GLY A 239 6.55 -4.58 14.83
N ASP A 240 7.52 -3.72 14.55
CA ASP A 240 7.33 -2.53 13.73
C ASP A 240 8.57 -2.22 12.86
N MET A 241 8.50 -1.13 12.09
CA MET A 241 9.61 -0.68 11.25
C MET A 241 10.88 -0.32 12.03
N GLU A 242 10.76 0.11 13.30
CA GLU A 242 11.94 0.40 14.14
C GLU A 242 12.61 -0.89 14.60
N MET A 243 11.83 -1.87 15.03
CA MET A 243 12.28 -3.22 15.39
C MET A 243 12.95 -3.93 14.22
N LEU A 244 12.39 -3.82 13.00
CA LEU A 244 13.00 -4.38 11.80
C LEU A 244 14.38 -3.76 11.54
N ARG A 245 14.52 -2.43 11.69
CA ARG A 245 15.82 -1.75 11.57
C ARG A 245 16.79 -2.19 12.66
N GLU A 246 16.32 -2.33 13.90
CA GLU A 246 17.13 -2.84 15.01
C GLU A 246 17.65 -4.25 14.72
N MET A 247 16.78 -5.15 14.24
CA MET A 247 17.12 -6.53 13.88
C MET A 247 18.21 -6.57 12.81
N VAL A 248 18.03 -5.80 11.73
CA VAL A 248 19.00 -5.71 10.64
C VAL A 248 20.35 -5.14 11.12
N ASP A 249 20.34 -4.07 11.91
CA ASP A 249 21.58 -3.48 12.44
C ASP A 249 22.30 -4.42 13.40
N LYS A 250 21.59 -5.17 14.26
CA LYS A 250 22.18 -6.18 15.15
C LYS A 250 22.72 -7.39 14.39
N ALA A 251 22.02 -7.86 13.37
CA ALA A 251 22.51 -8.94 12.50
C ALA A 251 23.83 -8.51 11.84
N HIS A 252 23.86 -7.32 11.23
CA HIS A 252 25.08 -6.79 10.62
C HIS A 252 26.22 -6.59 11.63
N ALA A 253 25.95 -6.18 12.86
CA ALA A 253 26.96 -6.06 13.91
C ALA A 253 27.63 -7.41 14.25
N LEU A 254 26.95 -8.54 14.02
CA LEU A 254 27.50 -9.90 14.16
C LEU A 254 28.08 -10.46 12.85
N GLY A 255 28.11 -9.64 11.79
CA GLY A 255 28.53 -10.07 10.46
C GLY A 255 27.54 -11.03 9.79
N ILE A 256 26.25 -10.92 10.14
CA ILE A 256 25.16 -11.69 9.52
C ILE A 256 24.43 -10.79 8.51
N LYS A 257 24.42 -11.20 7.24
CA LYS A 257 23.66 -10.54 6.16
C LYS A 257 22.16 -10.86 6.32
N VAL A 258 21.30 -9.95 5.91
CA VAL A 258 19.83 -10.16 5.95
C VAL A 258 19.27 -10.16 4.54
N ILE A 259 18.53 -11.21 4.20
CA ILE A 259 17.80 -11.37 2.95
C ILE A 259 16.31 -11.18 3.22
N GLN A 260 15.73 -10.18 2.57
CA GLN A 260 14.28 -9.98 2.53
C GLN A 260 13.67 -10.92 1.49
N ASP A 261 12.63 -11.65 1.88
CA ASP A 261 11.76 -12.35 0.95
C ASP A 261 10.80 -11.35 0.28
N GLN A 262 10.87 -11.24 -1.05
CA GLN A 262 10.09 -10.28 -1.83
C GLN A 262 9.01 -10.99 -2.63
N VAL A 263 7.76 -10.65 -2.34
CA VAL A 263 6.61 -11.00 -3.17
C VAL A 263 6.40 -9.90 -4.19
N ALA A 264 6.61 -10.21 -5.48
CA ALA A 264 6.44 -9.26 -6.57
C ALA A 264 5.22 -9.53 -7.46
N ASN A 265 4.71 -10.76 -7.43
CA ASN A 265 3.65 -11.21 -8.35
C ASN A 265 2.24 -10.82 -7.89
N HIS A 266 1.98 -10.86 -6.58
CA HIS A 266 0.65 -10.74 -6.01
C HIS A 266 0.64 -9.96 -4.69
N THR A 267 -0.56 -9.65 -4.22
CA THR A 267 -0.84 -9.15 -2.87
C THR A 267 -1.78 -10.13 -2.16
N GLY A 268 -2.02 -9.94 -0.86
CA GLY A 268 -3.11 -10.64 -0.18
C GLY A 268 -4.49 -10.22 -0.71
N PRO A 269 -5.52 -11.07 -0.55
CA PRO A 269 -6.87 -10.81 -1.08
C PRO A 269 -7.60 -9.70 -0.33
N TYR A 270 -7.07 -9.24 0.81
CA TYR A 270 -7.60 -8.13 1.60
C TYR A 270 -6.85 -6.82 1.40
N HIS A 271 -5.83 -6.78 0.53
CA HIS A 271 -5.11 -5.55 0.23
C HIS A 271 -6.11 -4.47 -0.22
N PRO A 272 -6.01 -3.22 0.26
CA PRO A 272 -6.94 -2.15 -0.11
C PRO A 272 -7.10 -1.89 -1.62
N TRP A 273 -6.11 -2.29 -2.44
CA TRP A 273 -6.16 -2.21 -3.88
C TRP A 273 -7.21 -3.15 -4.49
N VAL A 274 -7.53 -4.28 -3.84
CA VAL A 274 -8.50 -5.26 -4.33
C VAL A 274 -9.91 -4.65 -4.40
N LYS A 275 -10.27 -3.83 -3.40
CA LYS A 275 -11.58 -3.14 -3.37
C LYS A 275 -11.59 -1.83 -4.16
N ASP A 276 -10.46 -1.13 -4.19
CA ASP A 276 -10.31 0.17 -4.84
C ASP A 276 -8.93 0.21 -5.51
N ALA A 277 -8.89 -0.20 -6.77
CA ALA A 277 -7.65 -0.31 -7.53
C ALA A 277 -7.17 1.08 -8.01
N PRO A 278 -5.86 1.38 -7.93
CA PRO A 278 -5.32 2.63 -8.44
C PRO A 278 -5.58 2.85 -9.94
N THR A 279 -5.62 1.79 -10.74
CA THR A 279 -5.98 1.82 -12.17
C THR A 279 -6.87 0.62 -12.53
N PRO A 280 -7.64 0.69 -13.64
CA PRO A 280 -8.47 -0.44 -14.07
C PRO A 280 -7.68 -1.71 -14.42
N THR A 281 -6.39 -1.58 -14.71
CA THR A 281 -5.48 -2.69 -15.07
C THR A 281 -4.42 -2.92 -13.99
N TRP A 282 -4.72 -2.54 -12.74
CA TRP A 282 -3.79 -2.74 -11.62
C TRP A 282 -3.58 -4.23 -11.32
N PHE A 283 -4.63 -5.03 -11.48
CA PHE A 283 -4.58 -6.48 -11.42
C PHE A 283 -4.96 -7.10 -12.76
N ASN A 284 -4.51 -8.33 -12.96
CA ASN A 284 -4.91 -9.18 -14.07
C ASN A 284 -6.30 -9.79 -13.78
N GLY A 285 -7.36 -8.99 -13.92
CA GLY A 285 -8.73 -9.39 -13.62
C GLY A 285 -9.27 -8.76 -12.33
N THR A 286 -10.36 -9.34 -11.82
CA THR A 286 -11.05 -8.92 -10.60
C THR A 286 -11.31 -10.12 -9.70
N GLN A 287 -11.65 -9.89 -8.44
CA GLN A 287 -12.02 -10.98 -7.53
C GLN A 287 -13.18 -11.84 -8.07
N ALA A 288 -14.12 -11.25 -8.81
CA ALA A 288 -15.25 -11.97 -9.41
C ALA A 288 -14.93 -12.64 -10.75
N ASP A 289 -13.89 -12.17 -11.45
CA ASP A 289 -13.52 -12.60 -12.79
C ASP A 289 -12.00 -12.50 -12.97
N HIS A 290 -11.32 -13.61 -12.71
CA HIS A 290 -9.89 -13.78 -12.91
C HIS A 290 -9.62 -15.19 -13.44
N ILE A 291 -8.45 -15.36 -14.04
CA ILE A 291 -7.94 -16.67 -14.42
C ILE A 291 -7.11 -17.23 -13.26
N ASN A 292 -7.19 -18.54 -13.07
CA ASN A 292 -6.38 -19.23 -12.07
C ASN A 292 -5.04 -19.61 -12.66
N GLU A 293 -4.01 -19.55 -11.83
CA GLU A 293 -2.68 -20.03 -12.16
C GLU A 293 -2.71 -21.57 -12.32
N THR A 294 -1.98 -22.10 -13.32
CA THR A 294 -2.00 -23.53 -13.71
C THR A 294 -0.78 -24.34 -13.27
N TRP A 295 0.20 -23.69 -12.64
CA TRP A 295 1.47 -24.18 -12.10
C TRP A 295 2.41 -24.76 -13.15
N GLN A 296 2.12 -24.54 -14.43
CA GLN A 296 2.89 -25.08 -15.56
C GLN A 296 4.13 -24.25 -15.88
N THR A 297 4.91 -23.89 -14.87
CA THR A 297 6.06 -22.96 -14.99
C THR A 297 7.13 -23.40 -15.99
N TRP A 298 7.21 -24.69 -16.34
CA TRP A 298 8.11 -25.19 -17.40
C TRP A 298 7.79 -24.58 -18.77
N VAL A 299 6.53 -24.19 -19.01
CA VAL A 299 6.07 -23.58 -20.25
C VAL A 299 6.72 -22.22 -20.49
N LEU A 300 7.11 -21.50 -19.43
CA LEU A 300 7.79 -20.20 -19.54
C LEU A 300 9.15 -20.27 -20.28
N LYS A 301 9.75 -21.46 -20.36
CA LYS A 301 11.02 -21.70 -21.05
C LYS A 301 10.84 -22.31 -22.44
N ASP A 302 9.62 -22.69 -22.80
CA ASP A 302 9.30 -23.24 -24.10
C ASP A 302 9.05 -22.12 -25.10
N LYS A 303 10.00 -21.94 -26.02
CA LYS A 303 9.91 -20.92 -27.08
C LYS A 303 8.76 -21.17 -28.08
N TYR A 304 8.13 -22.34 -28.04
CA TYR A 304 6.99 -22.70 -28.88
C TYR A 304 5.65 -22.67 -28.14
N ALA A 305 5.66 -22.33 -26.85
CA ALA A 305 4.45 -22.23 -26.06
C ALA A 305 3.50 -21.17 -26.64
N PRO A 306 2.23 -21.51 -26.90
CA PRO A 306 1.30 -20.54 -27.43
C PRO A 306 0.81 -19.59 -26.30
N PRO A 307 0.46 -18.33 -26.61
CA PRO A 307 0.09 -17.33 -25.59
C PRO A 307 -1.03 -17.76 -24.65
N GLU A 308 -2.00 -18.54 -25.13
CA GLU A 308 -3.11 -19.07 -24.33
C GLU A 308 -2.70 -20.05 -23.23
N VAL A 309 -1.57 -20.76 -23.40
CA VAL A 309 -1.01 -21.63 -22.37
C VAL A 309 -0.11 -20.83 -21.41
N MET A 310 0.56 -19.79 -21.93
CA MET A 310 1.41 -18.90 -21.13
C MET A 310 0.60 -18.00 -20.20
N ARG A 311 -0.56 -17.54 -20.66
CA ARG A 311 -1.35 -16.50 -19.99
C ARG A 311 -1.78 -16.88 -18.55
N PRO A 312 -2.32 -18.07 -18.27
CA PRO A 312 -2.63 -18.47 -16.89
C PRO A 312 -1.40 -18.47 -15.97
N ILE A 313 -0.19 -18.69 -16.48
CA ILE A 313 1.03 -18.74 -15.66
C ILE A 313 1.54 -17.32 -15.35
N LEU A 314 1.41 -16.40 -16.31
CA LEU A 314 1.88 -15.02 -16.16
C LEU A 314 0.86 -14.12 -15.46
N ASP A 315 -0.43 -14.34 -15.74
CA ASP A 315 -1.52 -13.47 -15.32
C ASP A 315 -2.45 -14.12 -14.28
N GLY A 316 -2.31 -15.42 -14.03
CA GLY A 316 -3.18 -16.18 -13.14
C GLY A 316 -2.99 -15.85 -11.67
N TRP A 317 -4.09 -15.93 -10.92
CA TRP A 317 -4.09 -15.75 -9.47
C TRP A 317 -3.81 -17.09 -8.80
N PHE A 318 -3.08 -17.06 -7.69
CA PHE A 318 -2.66 -18.26 -6.94
C PHE A 318 -3.75 -18.89 -6.05
N LEU A 319 -4.93 -18.23 -5.97
CA LEU A 319 -6.06 -18.58 -5.10
C LEU A 319 -6.75 -19.90 -5.50
#